data_AF-A0A445AY34-F1
#
_entry.id   AF-A0A445AY34-F1
#
_cell.length_a   1.000
_cell.length_b   1.000
_cell.length_c   1.000
_cell.angle_alpha   90.00
_cell.angle_beta   90.00
_cell.angle_gamma   90.00
#
_symmetry.space_group_name_H-M   'P 1'
#
loop_
_entity.id
_entity.type
_entity.pdbx_description
1 polymer ?
#
loop_
_entity_poly.entity_id
_entity_poly.type
_entity_poly.pdbx_seq_one_letter_code
_entity_poly.pdbx_strand_id
1 'polypeptide(L)'
;MSAKPILSPPKKCFSSSPTSSLLRFSRASSAAFCCSSPTLENAAIFCGKYHVEHFMGYSLDKMISTYIYHFMPVTPDLKFIYVPIKEEGDHWYLMVISLLDEKLYQFDSNLNDDQVEPRQEIMKSLALKLSDMVTFGHYLKGDIPERKDFMNSDVKEARGRDFGLWVLQWLSMKEKFNPILSGILNEQYIRTSVVVDLLLGVFNDYKYEFQKKSDESWATL
;
A
#
# COMPACT_ATOMS: atom_id res chain seq x y z
N MET A 1 -53.47 -43.39 -28.57
CA MET A 1 -52.03 -43.06 -28.49
C MET A 1 -51.93 -41.63 -27.98
N SER A 2 -51.53 -41.46 -26.72
CA SER A 2 -51.33 -40.13 -26.10
C SER A 2 -50.07 -40.21 -25.25
N ALA A 3 -49.07 -39.42 -25.63
CA ALA A 3 -47.75 -39.42 -25.00
C ALA A 3 -47.78 -38.57 -23.72
N LYS A 4 -47.37 -39.16 -22.60
CA LYS A 4 -47.12 -38.43 -21.34
C LYS A 4 -45.85 -37.58 -21.49
N PRO A 5 -45.83 -36.32 -21.03
CA PRO A 5 -44.59 -35.56 -20.97
C PRO A 5 -43.72 -36.04 -19.79
N ILE A 6 -42.45 -36.29 -20.06
CA ILE A 6 -41.42 -36.59 -19.08
C ILE A 6 -41.05 -35.26 -18.39
N LEU A 7 -41.38 -35.12 -17.10
CA LEU A 7 -40.83 -34.05 -16.28
C LEU A 7 -39.32 -34.31 -16.09
N SER A 8 -38.49 -33.42 -16.62
CA SER A 8 -37.08 -33.33 -16.27
C SER A 8 -36.92 -32.74 -14.87
N PRO A 9 -35.97 -33.23 -14.06
CA PRO A 9 -35.71 -32.68 -12.73
C PRO A 9 -35.12 -31.26 -12.88
N PRO A 10 -35.36 -30.36 -11.91
CA PRO A 10 -34.84 -29.00 -11.98
C PRO A 10 -33.30 -29.07 -11.97
N LYS A 11 -32.69 -28.58 -13.06
CA LYS A 11 -31.26 -28.23 -13.06
C LYS A 11 -31.07 -27.16 -11.98
N LYS A 12 -30.50 -27.54 -10.84
CA LYS A 12 -29.86 -26.57 -9.95
C LYS A 12 -28.71 -25.97 -10.74
N CYS A 13 -28.95 -24.81 -11.36
CA CYS A 13 -27.87 -23.89 -11.68
C CYS A 13 -27.23 -23.52 -10.35
N PHE A 14 -26.11 -24.17 -10.02
CA PHE A 14 -25.13 -23.54 -9.16
C PHE A 14 -24.61 -22.34 -9.94
N SER A 15 -25.22 -21.17 -9.71
CA SER A 15 -24.66 -19.90 -10.12
C SER A 15 -23.27 -19.81 -9.48
N SER A 16 -22.26 -19.78 -10.32
CA SER A 16 -20.89 -19.46 -9.95
C SER A 16 -20.84 -18.18 -9.10
N SER A 17 -20.36 -18.35 -7.88
CA SER A 17 -19.52 -17.41 -7.09
C SER A 17 -20.01 -15.96 -6.89
N PRO A 18 -20.42 -15.57 -5.67
CA PRO A 18 -20.49 -14.18 -5.23
C PRO A 18 -19.17 -13.66 -4.61
N THR A 19 -18.01 -14.27 -4.90
CA THR A 19 -16.75 -13.98 -4.18
C THR A 19 -15.79 -12.99 -4.85
N SER A 20 -16.08 -12.41 -6.03
CA SER A 20 -15.13 -11.48 -6.67
C SER A 20 -15.22 -10.01 -6.23
N SER A 21 -16.19 -9.65 -5.38
CA SER A 21 -16.41 -8.25 -4.97
C SER A 21 -15.70 -7.82 -3.69
N LEU A 22 -15.12 -8.74 -2.92
CA LEU A 22 -14.86 -8.45 -1.50
C LEU A 22 -13.66 -7.56 -1.21
N LEU A 23 -12.69 -7.40 -2.10
CA LEU A 23 -11.63 -6.40 -1.94
C LEU A 23 -11.09 -6.01 -3.33
N ARG A 24 -11.82 -5.15 -4.05
CA ARG A 24 -11.07 -4.18 -4.90
C ARG A 24 -10.21 -3.37 -3.95
N PHE A 25 -9.01 -3.00 -4.37
CA PHE A 25 -8.14 -2.09 -3.63
C PHE A 25 -8.86 -0.76 -3.41
N SER A 26 -9.68 -0.72 -2.38
CA SER A 26 -10.54 0.40 -2.07
C SER A 26 -9.68 1.47 -1.42
N ARG A 27 -10.16 2.72 -1.46
CA ARG A 27 -9.62 3.81 -0.65
C ARG A 27 -9.44 3.38 0.82
N ALA A 28 -10.29 2.49 1.32
CA ALA A 28 -10.20 1.90 2.65
C ALA A 28 -8.97 1.01 2.85
N SER A 29 -8.58 0.19 1.86
CA SER A 29 -7.42 -0.71 1.96
C SER A 29 -6.10 0.05 1.94
N SER A 30 -5.98 1.09 1.10
CA SER A 30 -4.82 1.98 1.09
C SER A 30 -4.74 2.79 2.39
N ALA A 31 -5.85 3.42 2.82
CA ALA A 31 -5.89 4.19 4.06
C ALA A 31 -5.52 3.32 5.27
N ALA A 32 -6.06 2.11 5.35
CA ALA A 32 -5.82 1.26 6.50
C ALA A 32 -4.44 0.59 6.52
N PHE A 33 -3.80 0.36 5.38
CA PHE A 33 -2.38 -0.04 5.37
C PHE A 33 -1.46 1.12 5.80
N CYS A 34 -1.82 2.35 5.46
CA CYS A 34 -1.07 3.53 5.90
C CYS A 34 -1.32 3.86 7.38
N CYS A 35 -2.51 3.56 7.89
CA CYS A 35 -2.88 3.73 9.29
C CYS A 35 -2.54 2.53 10.20
N SER A 36 -2.11 1.38 9.64
CA SER A 36 -1.80 0.17 10.41
C SER A 36 -0.39 0.17 11.01
N SER A 37 0.39 1.23 10.84
CA SER A 37 1.76 1.28 11.36
C SER A 37 2.20 2.68 11.82
N PRO A 38 1.50 3.29 12.80
CA PRO A 38 1.99 4.51 13.45
C PRO A 38 3.28 4.30 14.27
N THR A 39 3.79 3.07 14.34
CA THR A 39 4.99 2.70 15.12
C THR A 39 5.91 1.75 14.36
N LEU A 40 6.12 1.96 13.06
CA LEU A 40 7.31 1.40 12.42
C LEU A 40 8.47 2.33 12.73
N GLU A 41 9.26 1.96 13.73
CA GLU A 41 10.38 2.78 14.22
C GLU A 41 11.30 3.26 13.09
N ASN A 42 11.35 2.52 11.98
CA ASN A 42 12.30 2.74 10.88
C ASN A 42 11.67 2.89 9.47
N ALA A 43 10.35 2.88 9.34
CA ALA A 43 9.71 2.98 8.02
C ALA A 43 8.42 3.81 8.05
N ALA A 44 8.26 4.73 7.10
CA ALA A 44 7.06 5.53 6.95
C ALA A 44 6.28 5.11 5.71
N ILE A 45 4.95 5.06 5.81
CA ILE A 45 4.07 4.66 4.71
C ILE A 45 3.03 5.75 4.47
N PHE A 46 3.10 6.39 3.30
CA PHE A 46 2.20 7.46 2.91
C PHE A 46 0.93 6.91 2.29
N CYS A 47 -0.18 7.63 2.48
CA CYS A 47 -1.43 7.34 1.78
C CYS A 47 -1.30 7.59 0.28
N GLY A 48 -2.01 6.79 -0.52
CA GLY A 48 -2.10 6.98 -1.98
C GLY A 48 -2.67 8.33 -2.42
N LYS A 49 -3.14 9.19 -1.51
CA LYS A 49 -3.51 10.58 -1.81
C LYS A 49 -2.32 11.52 -1.93
N TYR A 50 -1.17 11.17 -1.36
CA TYR A 50 0.02 12.04 -1.34
C TYR A 50 0.42 12.50 -2.74
N HIS A 51 0.50 11.58 -3.69
CA HIS A 51 0.87 11.92 -5.06
C HIS A 51 -0.15 12.86 -5.72
N VAL A 52 -1.45 12.61 -5.52
CA VAL A 52 -2.53 13.44 -6.08
C VAL A 52 -2.42 14.87 -5.54
N GLU A 53 -2.26 15.02 -4.22
CA GLU A 53 -2.24 16.32 -3.56
C GLU A 53 -0.99 17.13 -3.89
N HIS A 54 0.15 16.46 -4.11
CA HIS A 54 1.35 17.08 -4.68
C HIS A 54 1.07 17.71 -6.05
N PHE A 55 0.48 16.96 -6.99
CA PHE A 55 0.18 17.48 -8.33
C PHE A 55 -1.02 18.45 -8.37
N MET A 56 -1.87 18.46 -7.35
CA MET A 56 -2.86 19.53 -7.12
C MET A 56 -2.22 20.84 -6.64
N GLY A 57 -0.91 20.86 -6.36
CA GLY A 57 -0.18 22.06 -5.97
C GLY A 57 -0.39 22.44 -4.50
N TYR A 58 -0.64 21.48 -3.62
CA TYR A 58 -0.77 21.77 -2.19
C TYR A 58 0.53 22.38 -1.64
N SER A 59 0.39 23.42 -0.80
CA SER A 59 1.53 24.10 -0.19
C SER A 59 2.34 23.15 0.69
N LEU A 60 3.62 23.47 0.90
CA LEU A 60 4.49 22.67 1.76
C LEU A 60 3.89 22.51 3.17
N ASP A 61 3.42 23.60 3.79
CA ASP A 61 2.79 23.57 5.11
C ASP A 61 1.56 22.64 5.18
N LYS A 62 0.73 22.67 4.13
CA LYS A 62 -0.45 21.81 4.05
C LYS A 62 -0.06 20.34 3.94
N MET A 63 0.93 20.03 3.10
CA MET A 63 1.46 18.66 2.98
C MET A 63 2.07 18.19 4.29
N ILE A 64 2.85 19.03 4.99
CA ILE A 64 3.44 18.69 6.28
C ILE A 64 2.36 18.40 7.31
N SER A 65 1.40 19.31 7.49
CA SER A 65 0.33 19.14 8.47
C SER A 65 -0.51 17.89 8.23
N THR A 66 -0.69 17.50 6.96
CA THR A 66 -1.48 16.34 6.58
C THR A 66 -0.69 15.04 6.75
N TYR A 67 0.56 14.99 6.29
CA TYR A 67 1.29 13.73 6.14
C TYR A 67 2.32 13.46 7.23
N ILE A 68 3.13 14.46 7.59
CA ILE A 68 4.24 14.28 8.54
C ILE A 68 3.70 13.89 9.91
N TYR A 69 2.78 14.68 10.48
CA TYR A 69 2.27 14.42 11.83
C TYR A 69 1.46 13.12 11.99
N HIS A 70 0.94 12.55 10.91
CA HIS A 70 0.04 11.40 10.95
C HIS A 70 0.67 10.10 10.44
N PHE A 71 1.59 10.18 9.48
CA PHE A 71 2.10 9.01 8.76
C PHE A 71 3.61 8.81 8.87
N MET A 72 4.32 9.80 9.40
CA MET A 72 5.77 9.75 9.55
C MET A 72 6.13 10.39 10.91
N PRO A 73 5.96 9.68 12.03
CA PRO A 73 6.39 10.21 13.33
C PRO A 73 7.89 10.50 13.32
N VAL A 74 8.32 11.42 14.17
CA VAL A 74 9.74 11.78 14.30
C VAL A 74 10.49 10.62 14.90
N THR A 75 11.31 9.95 14.09
CA THR A 75 12.21 8.90 14.57
C THR A 75 13.62 9.16 14.04
N PRO A 76 14.66 9.02 14.87
CA PRO A 76 16.05 9.13 14.40
C PRO A 76 16.44 7.95 13.49
N ASP A 77 15.67 6.86 13.54
CA ASP A 77 15.98 5.60 12.87
C ASP A 77 15.17 5.37 11.59
N LEU A 78 14.49 6.39 11.05
CA LEU A 78 13.79 6.31 9.78
C LEU A 78 14.76 5.91 8.67
N LYS A 79 14.50 4.78 8.02
CA LYS A 79 15.32 4.20 6.95
C LYS A 79 14.61 4.22 5.61
N PHE A 80 13.30 3.98 5.61
CA PHE A 80 12.53 3.79 4.38
C PHE A 80 11.26 4.64 4.35
N ILE A 81 10.96 5.21 3.19
CA ILE A 81 9.70 5.92 2.94
C ILE A 81 9.00 5.24 1.78
N TYR A 82 7.79 4.75 2.02
CA TYR A 82 6.95 4.07 1.05
C TYR A 82 5.84 4.99 0.57
N VAL A 83 5.73 5.16 -0.74
CA VAL A 83 4.71 6.00 -1.38
C VAL A 83 4.00 5.20 -2.47
N PRO A 84 2.80 4.68 -2.20
CA PRO A 84 1.97 4.07 -3.23
C PRO A 84 1.44 5.15 -4.18
N ILE A 85 1.57 4.91 -5.48
CA ILE A 85 1.15 5.81 -6.54
C ILE A 85 0.06 5.12 -7.36
N LYS A 86 -1.01 5.85 -7.65
CA LYS A 86 -2.15 5.38 -8.43
C LYS A 86 -2.28 6.20 -9.69
N GLU A 87 -2.13 5.55 -10.85
CA GLU A 87 -2.39 6.18 -12.13
C GLU A 87 -3.88 6.12 -12.52
N GLU A 88 -4.24 6.90 -13.53
CA GLU A 88 -5.52 6.75 -14.21
C GLU A 88 -5.62 5.33 -14.79
N GLY A 89 -6.79 4.69 -14.68
CA GLY A 89 -6.99 3.30 -15.13
C GLY A 89 -6.74 2.22 -14.06
N ASP A 90 -6.69 2.58 -12.78
CA ASP A 90 -6.53 1.66 -11.63
C ASP A 90 -5.17 0.92 -11.59
N HIS A 91 -4.16 1.40 -12.32
CA HIS A 91 -2.78 0.93 -12.16
C HIS A 91 -2.18 1.46 -10.85
N TRP A 92 -1.51 0.58 -10.12
CA TRP A 92 -0.82 0.91 -8.89
C TRP A 92 0.63 0.47 -8.97
N TYR A 93 1.52 1.34 -8.53
CA TYR A 93 2.93 1.04 -8.35
C TYR A 93 3.41 1.70 -7.06
N LEU A 94 4.64 1.39 -6.67
CA LEU A 94 5.18 1.81 -5.40
C LEU A 94 6.55 2.45 -5.58
N MET A 95 6.70 3.65 -5.01
CA MET A 95 7.98 4.27 -4.77
C MET A 95 8.47 3.91 -3.37
N VAL A 96 9.73 3.50 -3.26
CA VAL A 96 10.42 3.34 -1.97
C VAL A 96 11.68 4.20 -1.98
N ILE A 97 11.80 5.10 -1.01
CA ILE A 97 13.02 5.88 -0.79
C ILE A 97 13.81 5.18 0.31
N SER A 98 15.04 4.77 0.02
CA SER A 98 16.02 4.36 1.02
C SER A 98 16.84 5.58 1.43
N LEU A 99 16.68 6.00 2.69
CA LEU A 99 17.44 7.12 3.24
C LEU A 99 18.90 6.75 3.46
N LEU A 100 19.22 5.48 3.72
CA LEU A 100 20.60 5.01 3.89
C LEU A 100 21.34 4.90 2.56
N ASP A 101 20.69 4.36 1.53
CA ASP A 101 21.33 4.19 0.21
C ASP A 101 21.21 5.45 -0.66
N GLU A 102 20.43 6.44 -0.22
CA GLU A 102 20.07 7.65 -0.98
C GLU A 102 19.50 7.31 -2.37
N LYS A 103 18.71 6.23 -2.41
CA LYS A 103 18.16 5.65 -3.62
C LYS A 103 16.65 5.66 -3.63
N LEU A 104 16.12 5.76 -4.84
CA LEU A 104 14.72 5.65 -5.15
C LEU A 104 14.47 4.33 -5.88
N TYR A 105 13.58 3.51 -5.35
CA TYR A 105 13.21 2.24 -5.96
C TYR A 105 11.81 2.34 -6.55
N GLN A 106 11.69 1.98 -7.82
CA GLN A 106 10.41 1.87 -8.52
C GLN A 106 9.97 0.41 -8.54
N PHE A 107 8.94 0.09 -7.77
CA PHE A 107 8.32 -1.23 -7.78
C PHE A 107 7.05 -1.20 -8.62
N ASP A 108 7.02 -1.99 -9.69
CA ASP A 108 5.91 -2.01 -10.63
C ASP A 108 5.69 -3.42 -11.17
N SER A 109 4.44 -3.88 -11.17
CA SER A 109 4.11 -5.25 -11.58
C SER A 109 3.76 -5.38 -13.06
N ASN A 110 3.71 -4.25 -13.76
CA ASN A 110 3.36 -4.12 -15.17
C ASN A 110 4.02 -2.86 -15.75
N LEU A 111 5.36 -2.90 -15.81
CA LEU A 111 6.17 -1.82 -16.35
C LEU A 111 6.56 -2.12 -17.78
N ASN A 112 6.16 -1.24 -18.69
CA ASN A 112 6.66 -1.24 -20.06
C ASN A 112 7.81 -0.25 -20.17
N ASP A 113 8.74 -0.47 -21.10
CA ASP A 113 9.93 0.35 -21.28
C ASP A 113 9.61 1.83 -21.52
N ASP A 114 8.52 2.13 -22.22
CA ASP A 114 8.04 3.48 -22.51
C ASP A 114 7.49 4.22 -21.28
N GLN A 115 7.16 3.49 -20.21
CA GLN A 115 6.62 4.04 -18.97
C GLN A 115 7.68 4.23 -17.88
N VAL A 116 8.90 3.73 -18.08
CA VAL A 116 9.98 3.82 -17.10
C VAL A 116 10.33 5.28 -16.82
N GLU A 117 10.70 6.03 -17.85
CA GLU A 117 11.17 7.42 -17.71
C GLU A 117 10.07 8.35 -17.18
N PRO A 118 8.83 8.36 -17.72
CA PRO A 118 7.76 9.21 -17.19
C PRO A 118 7.44 8.95 -15.72
N ARG A 119 7.40 7.67 -15.30
CA ARG A 119 7.18 7.31 -13.89
C ARG A 119 8.34 7.73 -13.01
N GLN A 120 9.58 7.62 -13.48
CA GLN A 120 10.74 8.12 -12.74
C GLN A 120 10.72 9.63 -12.56
N GLU A 121 10.27 10.41 -13.55
CA GLU A 121 10.12 11.87 -13.39
C GLU A 121 9.08 12.24 -12.33
N ILE A 122 7.94 11.55 -12.34
CA ILE A 122 6.89 11.68 -11.31
C ILE A 122 7.48 11.38 -9.93
N MET A 123 8.19 10.26 -9.79
CA MET A 123 8.78 9.82 -8.53
C MET A 123 9.86 10.79 -8.05
N LYS A 124 10.72 11.30 -8.93
CA LYS A 124 11.72 12.34 -8.60
C LYS A 124 11.05 13.62 -8.09
N SER A 125 9.98 14.07 -8.74
CA SER A 125 9.21 15.25 -8.29
C SER A 125 8.62 15.04 -6.89
N LEU A 126 8.04 13.86 -6.63
CA LEU A 126 7.50 13.48 -5.32
C LEU A 126 8.59 13.40 -4.26
N ALA A 127 9.75 12.82 -4.59
CA ALA A 127 10.89 12.67 -3.70
C ALA A 127 11.53 14.01 -3.34
N LEU A 128 11.60 14.95 -4.28
CA LEU A 128 12.05 16.33 -4.02
C LEU A 128 11.13 17.02 -3.01
N LYS A 129 9.81 16.91 -3.19
CA LYS A 129 8.85 17.46 -2.23
C LYS A 129 8.96 16.80 -0.86
N LEU A 130 9.16 15.47 -0.80
CA LEU A 130 9.40 14.76 0.46
C LEU A 130 10.69 15.24 1.12
N SER A 131 11.76 15.44 0.35
CA SER A 131 13.03 15.99 0.83
C SER A 131 12.81 17.35 1.48
N ASP A 132 12.02 18.22 0.85
CA ASP A 132 11.64 19.52 1.43
C ASP A 132 10.79 19.37 2.70
N MET A 133 9.88 18.38 2.75
CA MET A 133 9.03 18.12 3.92
C MET A 133 9.82 17.58 5.13
N VAL A 134 10.77 16.66 4.93
CA VAL A 134 11.58 16.08 6.02
C VAL A 134 12.64 17.05 6.53
N THR A 135 13.08 18.00 5.69
CA THR A 135 14.04 19.04 6.08
C THR A 135 13.36 20.26 6.72
N PHE A 136 12.04 20.44 6.55
CA PHE A 136 11.30 21.56 7.13
C PHE A 136 11.28 21.50 8.67
N GLY A 137 11.83 22.53 9.33
CA GLY A 137 11.84 22.65 10.79
C GLY A 137 12.62 21.56 11.55
N HIS A 138 13.43 20.77 10.83
CA HIS A 138 14.22 19.61 11.29
C HIS A 138 13.44 18.54 12.03
N TYR A 139 12.21 18.20 11.62
CA TYR A 139 11.46 17.10 12.25
C TYR A 139 11.40 17.19 13.81
N LEU A 140 11.65 18.38 14.37
CA LEU A 140 11.48 18.89 15.75
C LEU A 140 12.53 18.71 16.90
N LYS A 141 13.76 18.15 16.74
CA LYS A 141 14.98 18.29 17.63
C LYS A 141 15.96 17.09 17.64
N GLY A 142 16.09 16.34 16.54
CA GLY A 142 17.12 15.31 16.40
C GLY A 142 17.79 15.45 15.05
N ASP A 143 19.11 15.34 15.01
CA ASP A 143 19.93 15.57 13.81
C ASP A 143 19.42 14.71 12.63
N ILE A 144 18.97 15.35 11.56
CA ILE A 144 18.68 14.68 10.27
C ILE A 144 19.31 15.51 9.13
N PRO A 145 19.94 14.86 8.12
CA PRO A 145 21.06 15.41 7.34
C PRO A 145 20.66 16.49 6.32
N GLU A 146 21.68 17.06 5.67
CA GLU A 146 21.58 17.88 4.45
C GLU A 146 20.54 17.33 3.47
N ARG A 147 19.91 18.22 2.70
CA ARG A 147 18.90 17.88 1.68
C ARG A 147 19.38 16.68 0.87
N LYS A 148 18.68 15.55 1.00
CA LYS A 148 19.04 14.33 0.28
C LYS A 148 18.55 14.41 -1.15
N ASP A 149 19.46 14.12 -2.06
CA ASP A 149 19.20 14.11 -3.49
C ASP A 149 19.01 12.66 -3.97
N PHE A 150 17.76 12.23 -4.09
CA PHE A 150 17.40 10.84 -4.44
C PHE A 150 17.43 10.61 -5.95
N MET A 151 18.53 10.97 -6.61
CA MET A 151 18.59 11.00 -8.08
C MET A 151 18.83 9.62 -8.71
N ASN A 152 19.32 8.66 -7.93
CA ASN A 152 19.56 7.30 -8.41
C ASN A 152 18.30 6.44 -8.26
N SER A 153 17.68 6.15 -9.40
CA SER A 153 16.48 5.33 -9.50
C SER A 153 16.81 3.89 -9.91
N ASP A 154 16.49 2.91 -9.08
CA ASP A 154 16.56 1.49 -9.43
C ASP A 154 15.15 0.96 -9.74
N VAL A 155 14.98 0.41 -10.94
CA VAL A 155 13.70 -0.20 -11.36
C VAL A 155 13.64 -1.66 -10.89
N LYS A 156 12.55 -2.02 -10.21
CA LYS A 156 12.25 -3.36 -9.69
C LYS A 156 10.92 -3.83 -10.24
N GLU A 157 10.98 -4.76 -11.19
CA GLU A 157 9.80 -5.32 -11.82
C GLU A 157 9.41 -6.66 -11.17
N ALA A 158 8.13 -6.81 -10.85
CA ALA A 158 7.50 -8.13 -10.75
C ALA A 158 6.53 -8.29 -11.92
N ARG A 159 6.11 -9.51 -12.26
CA ARG A 159 5.10 -9.69 -13.32
C ARG A 159 3.78 -10.14 -12.71
N GLY A 160 2.70 -9.39 -12.94
CA GLY A 160 1.36 -9.80 -12.56
C GLY A 160 0.28 -8.72 -12.74
N ARG A 161 -0.97 -9.17 -12.85
CA ARG A 161 -2.13 -8.30 -13.19
C ARG A 161 -2.79 -7.63 -11.98
N ASP A 162 -2.56 -8.12 -10.76
CA ASP A 162 -3.16 -7.55 -9.55
C ASP A 162 -2.26 -6.50 -8.91
N PHE A 163 -2.16 -5.35 -9.58
CA PHE A 163 -1.26 -4.23 -9.23
C PHE A 163 -1.36 -3.84 -7.74
N GLY A 164 -2.58 -3.76 -7.21
CA GLY A 164 -2.80 -3.45 -5.80
C GLY A 164 -2.24 -4.52 -4.85
N LEU A 165 -2.42 -5.81 -5.15
CA LEU A 165 -1.90 -6.87 -4.27
C LEU A 165 -0.38 -6.91 -4.26
N TRP A 166 0.26 -6.62 -5.39
CA TRP A 166 1.71 -6.40 -5.44
C TRP A 166 2.14 -5.23 -4.56
N VAL A 167 1.46 -4.09 -4.66
CA VAL A 167 1.75 -2.95 -3.78
C VAL A 167 1.57 -3.31 -2.30
N LEU A 168 0.52 -4.04 -1.90
CA LEU A 168 0.38 -4.52 -0.51
C LEU A 168 1.51 -5.46 -0.09
N GLN A 169 1.90 -6.38 -0.97
CA GLN A 169 3.03 -7.28 -0.69
C GLN A 169 4.31 -6.48 -0.46
N TRP A 170 4.60 -5.46 -1.26
CA TRP A 170 5.81 -4.66 -1.09
C TRP A 170 5.74 -3.73 0.11
N LEU A 171 4.59 -3.13 0.37
CA LEU A 171 4.36 -2.34 1.58
C LEU A 171 4.49 -3.20 2.85
N SER A 172 4.21 -4.51 2.77
CA SER A 172 4.40 -5.45 3.88
C SER A 172 5.87 -5.71 4.25
N MET A 173 6.82 -5.32 3.38
CA MET A 173 8.25 -5.44 3.69
C MET A 173 8.65 -4.56 4.87
N LYS A 174 8.07 -3.36 5.01
CA LYS A 174 8.27 -2.46 6.16
C LYS A 174 9.76 -2.28 6.49
N GLU A 175 10.21 -2.53 7.73
CA GLU A 175 11.64 -2.43 8.09
C GLU A 175 12.54 -3.51 7.47
N LYS A 176 11.95 -4.57 6.89
CA LYS A 176 12.64 -5.69 6.23
C LYS A 176 12.72 -5.50 4.72
N PHE A 177 12.87 -4.25 4.27
CA PHE A 177 12.99 -3.91 2.86
C PHE A 177 14.01 -4.82 2.16
N ASN A 178 13.55 -5.46 1.09
CA ASN A 178 14.41 -6.25 0.22
C ASN A 178 14.15 -5.83 -1.24
N PRO A 179 15.14 -5.22 -1.91
CA PRO A 179 15.00 -4.82 -3.31
C PRO A 179 14.96 -6.02 -4.28
N ILE A 180 15.18 -7.25 -3.81
CA ILE A 180 15.09 -8.48 -4.61
C ILE A 180 13.67 -9.02 -4.55
N LEU A 181 13.02 -9.11 -5.70
CA LEU A 181 11.63 -9.56 -5.81
C LEU A 181 11.52 -11.06 -6.09
N SER A 182 10.63 -11.73 -5.35
CA SER A 182 10.11 -13.04 -5.74
C SER A 182 9.01 -12.85 -6.77
N GLY A 183 9.08 -13.56 -7.89
CA GLY A 183 8.11 -13.44 -8.98
C GLY A 183 6.75 -14.11 -8.71
N ILE A 184 6.54 -14.73 -7.55
CA ILE A 184 5.30 -15.47 -7.24
C ILE A 184 4.55 -14.75 -6.12
N LEU A 185 3.34 -14.28 -6.45
CA LEU A 185 2.42 -13.65 -5.52
C LEU A 185 1.46 -14.69 -4.93
N ASN A 186 1.41 -14.81 -3.60
CA ASN A 186 0.36 -15.59 -2.94
C ASN A 186 -0.83 -14.68 -2.61
N GLU A 187 -1.71 -14.48 -3.58
CA GLU A 187 -2.86 -13.57 -3.48
C GLU A 187 -3.74 -13.85 -2.26
N GLN A 188 -4.06 -15.13 -1.99
CA GLN A 188 -4.92 -15.52 -0.89
C GLN A 188 -4.29 -15.17 0.45
N TYR A 189 -2.99 -15.45 0.60
CA TYR A 189 -2.24 -15.10 1.81
C TYR A 189 -2.26 -13.58 2.04
N ILE A 190 -1.96 -12.78 1.02
CA ILE A 190 -1.92 -11.31 1.14
C ILE A 190 -3.29 -10.75 1.50
N ARG A 191 -4.35 -11.17 0.80
CA ARG A 191 -5.72 -10.73 1.10
C ARG A 191 -6.11 -11.08 2.53
N THR A 192 -5.80 -12.29 2.97
CA THR A 192 -6.11 -12.76 4.33
C THR A 192 -5.31 -11.97 5.37
N SER A 193 -4.01 -11.79 5.16
CA SER A 193 -3.14 -11.02 6.05
C SER A 193 -3.65 -9.59 6.23
N VAL A 194 -4.03 -8.94 5.13
CA VAL A 194 -4.54 -7.57 5.16
C VAL A 194 -5.88 -7.50 5.88
N VAL A 195 -6.79 -8.45 5.68
CA VAL A 195 -8.05 -8.51 6.44
C VAL A 195 -7.80 -8.70 7.93
N VAL A 196 -6.84 -9.55 8.31
CA VAL A 196 -6.47 -9.76 9.71
C VAL A 196 -5.89 -8.48 10.31
N ASP A 197 -4.97 -7.82 9.60
CA ASP A 197 -4.38 -6.53 10.02
C ASP A 197 -5.47 -5.46 10.19
N LEU A 198 -6.47 -5.42 9.29
CA LEU A 198 -7.64 -4.54 9.37
C LEU A 198 -8.48 -4.76 10.62
N LEU A 199 -8.76 -6.02 10.93
CA LEU A 199 -9.67 -6.38 12.01
C LEU A 199 -8.99 -6.28 13.39
N LEU A 200 -7.71 -6.61 13.47
CA LEU A 200 -6.97 -6.66 14.74
C LEU A 200 -6.09 -5.44 14.98
N GLY A 201 -5.93 -4.56 13.98
CA GLY A 201 -5.08 -3.39 14.04
C GLY A 201 -5.52 -2.37 15.09
N VAL A 202 -4.55 -1.57 15.56
CA VAL A 202 -4.76 -0.55 16.60
C VAL A 202 -5.76 0.56 16.20
N PHE A 203 -6.04 0.69 14.91
CA PHE A 203 -6.98 1.66 14.32
C PHE A 203 -8.42 1.15 14.29
N ASN A 204 -8.67 -0.14 14.56
CA ASN A 204 -10.02 -0.65 14.67
C ASN A 204 -10.49 -0.50 16.12
N ASP A 205 -11.32 0.52 16.39
CA ASP A 205 -11.90 0.75 17.72
C ASP A 205 -12.74 -0.45 18.21
N TYR A 206 -13.26 -1.25 17.27
CA TYR A 206 -14.03 -2.46 17.56
C TYR A 206 -13.18 -3.72 17.68
N LYS A 207 -11.84 -3.64 17.66
CA LYS A 207 -10.96 -4.82 17.70
C LYS A 207 -11.24 -5.74 18.89
N TYR A 208 -11.49 -5.16 20.07
CA TYR A 208 -11.75 -5.93 21.29
C TYR A 208 -13.11 -6.63 21.25
N GLU A 209 -14.14 -5.96 20.72
CA GLU A 209 -15.46 -6.57 20.55
C GLU A 209 -15.42 -7.69 19.51
N PHE A 210 -14.69 -7.47 18.40
CA PHE A 210 -14.47 -8.46 17.37
C PHE A 210 -13.76 -9.70 17.91
N GLN A 211 -12.66 -9.52 18.66
CA GLN A 211 -11.92 -10.61 19.30
C GLN A 211 -12.82 -11.40 20.25
N LYS A 212 -13.54 -10.71 21.15
CA LYS A 212 -14.45 -11.34 22.10
C LYS A 212 -15.51 -12.20 21.40
N LYS A 213 -16.19 -11.66 20.39
CA LYS A 213 -17.23 -12.40 19.63
C LYS A 213 -16.63 -13.58 18.85
N SER A 214 -15.41 -13.43 18.33
CA SER A 214 -14.69 -14.52 17.67
C SER A 214 -14.41 -15.65 18.66
N ASP A 215 -13.87 -15.35 19.84
CA ASP A 215 -13.54 -16.34 20.87
C ASP A 215 -14.80 -17.07 21.36
N GLU A 216 -15.89 -16.34 21.61
CA GLU A 216 -17.20 -16.90 21.96
C GLU A 216 -17.72 -17.85 20.87
N SER A 217 -17.56 -17.49 19.60
CA SER A 217 -17.98 -18.33 18.47
C SER A 217 -17.15 -19.61 18.36
N TRP A 218 -15.81 -19.51 18.51
CA TRP A 218 -14.92 -20.67 18.45
C TRP A 218 -15.09 -21.63 19.62
N ALA A 219 -15.48 -21.14 20.80
CA ALA A 219 -15.78 -21.98 21.96
C ALA A 219 -17.07 -22.82 21.79
N THR A 220 -17.91 -22.51 20.79
CA THR A 220 -19.17 -23.21 20.51
C THR A 220 -19.07 -24.23 19.36
N LEU A 221 -17.89 -24.37 18.74
CA LEU A 221 -17.59 -25.36 17.69
C LEU A 221 -16.95 -26.62 18.28
#